data_AF-U2UKM7-F1
#
_entry.id   AF-U2UKM7-F1
#
_cell.length_a   1.000
_cell.length_b   1.000
_cell.length_c   1.000
_cell.angle_alpha   90.00
_cell.angle_beta   90.00
_cell.angle_gamma   90.00
#
_symmetry.space_group_name_H-M   'P 1'
#
loop_
_entity.id
_entity.type
_entity.pdbx_description
1 polymer ?
#
loop_
_entity_poly.entity_id
_entity_poly.type
_entity_poly.pdbx_seq_one_letter_code
_entity_poly.pdbx_strand_id
1 'polypeptide(L)'
;MIANPKWVRAVKGNKDDAKDSKWIGEPFCFGLVKSRFIPGKEIRILREFTRYRCKLVNMCSSEKDRFSNGFTVCNIAMDSVVSDRFGKSARQITDYLLTDKDPTAQHCPTLLHRSLKKKAVAVVTSIEGFQLTEEQKFCMLQIRQHMECLDAAIQTIDEKLDQMTTPYAAAIRLLCTIPGMKRESAITILSEIGTDMAQFDSSKRL
;
A
#
# COMPACT_ATOMS: atom_id res chain seq x y z
N MET A 1 -0.13 -27.51 -10.55
CA MET A 1 -1.08 -27.14 -11.62
C MET A 1 -2.41 -26.78 -10.95
N ILE A 2 -3.11 -25.73 -11.41
CA ILE A 2 -4.36 -25.26 -10.78
C ILE A 2 -5.53 -25.53 -11.73
N ALA A 3 -6.46 -26.38 -11.32
CA ALA A 3 -7.70 -26.65 -12.04
C ALA A 3 -8.73 -25.55 -11.79
N ASN A 4 -9.57 -25.25 -12.78
CA ASN A 4 -10.60 -24.22 -12.63
C ASN A 4 -11.80 -24.76 -11.82
N PRO A 5 -12.13 -24.19 -10.63
CA PRO A 5 -13.17 -24.69 -9.74
C PRO A 5 -14.57 -24.72 -10.36
N LYS A 6 -14.85 -23.89 -11.38
CA LYS A 6 -16.12 -23.93 -12.10
C LYS A 6 -16.35 -25.28 -12.79
N TRP A 7 -15.27 -25.92 -13.24
CA TRP A 7 -15.31 -27.16 -14.02
C TRP A 7 -15.05 -28.42 -13.20
N VAL A 8 -14.52 -28.27 -11.99
CA VAL A 8 -14.11 -29.39 -11.14
C VAL A 8 -14.78 -29.35 -9.76
N ARG A 9 -15.95 -28.72 -9.68
CA ARG A 9 -16.71 -28.64 -8.42
C ARG A 9 -17.27 -30.03 -8.10
N ALA A 10 -16.74 -30.66 -7.04
CA ALA A 10 -17.27 -31.90 -6.51
C ALA A 10 -18.72 -31.73 -5.99
N VAL A 11 -19.50 -32.82 -6.07
CA VAL A 11 -20.87 -32.89 -5.53
C VAL A 11 -20.84 -32.66 -4.01
N LYS A 12 -21.75 -31.81 -3.52
CA LYS A 12 -21.81 -31.40 -2.11
C LYS A 12 -22.13 -32.61 -1.22
N GLY A 13 -21.24 -32.94 -0.26
CA GLY A 13 -21.48 -33.98 0.75
C GLY A 13 -20.35 -34.98 0.99
N ASN A 14 -19.30 -35.02 0.16
CA ASN A 14 -18.19 -35.98 0.27
C ASN A 14 -16.82 -35.31 0.01
N LYS A 15 -16.52 -34.20 0.69
CA LYS A 15 -15.27 -33.46 0.49
C LYS A 15 -14.19 -33.93 1.46
N ASP A 16 -13.09 -34.43 0.90
CA ASP A 16 -11.85 -34.84 1.57
C ASP A 16 -10.70 -34.45 0.62
N ASP A 17 -9.67 -33.75 1.09
CA ASP A 17 -8.60 -33.18 0.23
C ASP A 17 -7.85 -34.25 -0.58
N ALA A 18 -7.74 -35.48 -0.05
CA ALA A 18 -7.15 -36.62 -0.76
C ALA A 18 -8.06 -37.14 -1.89
N LYS A 19 -9.38 -37.07 -1.71
CA LYS A 19 -10.37 -37.45 -2.73
C LYS A 19 -10.54 -36.34 -3.77
N ASP A 20 -10.51 -35.08 -3.34
CA ASP A 20 -10.61 -33.89 -4.20
C ASP A 20 -9.42 -33.84 -5.17
N SER A 21 -8.20 -34.09 -4.69
CA SER A 21 -7.00 -34.16 -5.54
C SER A 21 -7.05 -35.29 -6.57
N LYS A 22 -7.52 -36.50 -6.20
CA LYS A 22 -7.74 -37.60 -7.16
C LYS A 22 -8.82 -37.27 -8.19
N TRP A 23 -9.95 -36.73 -7.73
CA TRP A 23 -11.07 -36.32 -8.58
C TRP A 23 -10.71 -35.20 -9.55
N ILE A 24 -9.80 -34.29 -9.18
CA ILE A 24 -9.25 -33.27 -10.09
C ILE A 24 -8.24 -33.89 -11.06
N GLY A 25 -7.45 -34.86 -10.61
CA GLY A 25 -6.39 -35.51 -11.38
C GLY A 25 -6.91 -36.35 -12.55
N GLU A 26 -7.97 -37.12 -12.34
CA GLU A 26 -8.54 -38.00 -13.38
C GLU A 26 -9.01 -37.23 -14.64
N PRO A 27 -9.91 -36.24 -14.54
CA PRO A 27 -10.32 -35.42 -15.68
C PRO A 27 -9.16 -34.64 -16.31
N PHE A 28 -8.15 -34.26 -15.52
CA PHE A 28 -6.96 -33.59 -16.05
C PHE A 28 -6.12 -34.52 -16.94
N CYS A 29 -5.88 -35.76 -16.51
CA CYS A 29 -5.15 -36.75 -17.31
C CYS A 29 -5.84 -37.03 -18.66
N PHE A 30 -7.18 -36.95 -18.70
CA PHE A 30 -7.96 -37.09 -19.92
C PHE A 30 -8.11 -35.79 -20.75
N GLY A 31 -7.48 -34.68 -20.33
CA GLY A 31 -7.57 -33.39 -21.02
C GLY A 31 -8.94 -32.70 -20.92
N LEU A 32 -9.82 -33.19 -20.05
CA LEU A 32 -11.19 -32.68 -19.87
C LEU A 32 -11.24 -31.38 -19.05
N VAL A 33 -10.13 -31.01 -18.39
CA VAL A 33 -10.03 -29.80 -17.56
C VAL A 33 -9.05 -28.82 -18.18
N LYS A 34 -9.57 -27.66 -18.63
CA LYS A 34 -8.74 -26.53 -19.06
C LYS A 34 -7.94 -26.01 -17.85
N SER A 35 -6.61 -26.09 -17.94
CA SER A 35 -5.72 -25.51 -16.92
C SER A 35 -5.99 -24.02 -16.76
N ARG A 36 -5.87 -23.49 -15.54
CA ARG A 36 -5.89 -22.04 -15.35
C ARG A 36 -4.69 -21.37 -16.02
N PHE A 37 -4.90 -20.12 -16.44
CA PHE A 37 -3.85 -19.22 -16.91
C PHE A 37 -2.75 -19.08 -15.85
N ILE A 38 -1.50 -19.31 -16.27
CA ILE A 38 -0.31 -19.08 -15.44
C ILE A 38 0.61 -18.20 -16.28
N PRO A 39 0.88 -16.94 -15.86
CA PRO A 39 1.79 -16.07 -16.60
C PRO A 39 3.18 -16.67 -16.76
N GLY A 40 3.90 -16.22 -17.78
CA GLY A 40 5.32 -16.56 -17.97
C GLY A 40 6.16 -16.22 -16.73
N LYS A 41 7.33 -16.88 -16.60
CA LYS A 41 8.18 -16.75 -15.40
C LYS A 41 8.49 -15.29 -15.06
N GLU A 42 8.84 -14.47 -16.05
CA GLU A 42 9.17 -13.06 -15.85
C GLU A 42 8.01 -12.24 -15.29
N ILE A 43 6.80 -12.43 -15.83
CA ILE A 43 5.58 -11.76 -15.33
C ILE A 43 5.27 -12.20 -13.90
N ARG A 44 5.47 -13.48 -13.56
CA ARG A 44 5.29 -13.95 -12.17
C ARG A 44 6.28 -13.31 -11.20
N ILE A 45 7.53 -13.09 -11.62
CA ILE A 45 8.52 -12.38 -10.80
C ILE A 45 8.07 -10.92 -10.66
N LEU A 46 7.70 -10.24 -11.76
CA LEU A 46 7.19 -8.87 -11.72
C LEU A 46 6.00 -8.73 -10.75
N ARG A 47 5.09 -9.71 -10.76
CA ARG A 47 3.94 -9.77 -9.85
C ARG A 47 4.32 -9.85 -8.38
N GLU A 48 5.39 -10.57 -8.06
CA GLU A 48 5.87 -10.67 -6.69
C GLU A 48 6.28 -9.29 -6.16
N PHE A 49 7.02 -8.53 -6.97
CA PHE A 49 7.42 -7.17 -6.63
C PHE A 49 6.23 -6.20 -6.53
N THR A 50 5.29 -6.22 -7.47
CA THR A 50 4.11 -5.33 -7.41
C THR A 50 3.22 -5.63 -6.21
N ARG A 51 3.04 -6.91 -5.86
CA ARG A 51 2.30 -7.31 -4.65
C ARG A 51 3.04 -6.94 -3.37
N TYR A 52 4.36 -7.10 -3.33
CA TYR A 52 5.15 -6.71 -2.18
C TYR A 52 5.13 -5.20 -1.97
N ARG A 53 5.26 -4.41 -3.05
CA ARG A 53 5.07 -2.95 -3.02
C ARG A 53 3.71 -2.58 -2.42
N CYS A 54 2.62 -3.20 -2.88
CA CYS A 54 1.29 -2.98 -2.33
C CYS A 54 1.22 -3.28 -0.82
N LYS A 55 1.87 -4.36 -0.37
CA LYS A 55 1.97 -4.70 1.05
C LYS A 55 2.71 -3.63 1.85
N LEU A 56 3.84 -3.12 1.35
CA LEU A 56 4.60 -2.05 2.00
C LEU A 56 3.78 -0.74 2.10
N VAL A 57 3.05 -0.38 1.04
CA VAL A 57 2.16 0.79 1.06
C VAL A 57 1.08 0.64 2.14
N ASN A 58 0.47 -0.53 2.26
CA ASN A 58 -0.54 -0.81 3.29
C ASN A 58 0.06 -0.73 4.71
N MET A 59 1.30 -1.22 4.89
CA MET A 59 2.04 -1.09 6.15
C MET A 59 2.31 0.39 6.48
N CYS A 60 2.75 1.18 5.50
CA CYS A 60 3.01 2.61 5.70
C CYS A 60 1.71 3.36 6.10
N SER A 61 0.58 3.05 5.47
CA SER A 61 -0.73 3.58 5.88
C SER A 61 -1.08 3.18 7.32
N SER A 62 -0.87 1.92 7.69
CA SER A 62 -1.14 1.44 9.05
C SER A 62 -0.26 2.15 10.10
N GLU A 63 1.01 2.44 9.78
CA GLU A 63 1.88 3.22 10.69
C GLU A 63 1.45 4.69 10.79
N LYS A 64 0.99 5.31 9.71
CA LYS A 64 0.40 6.66 9.73
C LYS A 64 -0.85 6.73 10.62
N ASP A 65 -1.68 5.70 10.58
CA ASP A 65 -2.86 5.60 11.44
C ASP A 65 -2.46 5.43 12.91
N ARG A 66 -1.47 4.58 13.20
CA ARG A 66 -0.91 4.42 14.56
C ARG A 66 -0.33 5.73 15.09
N PHE A 67 0.42 6.46 14.27
CA PHE A 67 0.97 7.75 14.62
C PHE A 67 -0.12 8.77 14.94
N SER A 68 -1.17 8.81 14.12
CA SER A 68 -2.33 9.68 14.32
C SER A 68 -3.09 9.33 15.60
N ASN A 69 -3.25 8.04 15.90
CA ASN A 69 -3.85 7.57 17.15
C ASN A 69 -3.02 8.00 18.37
N GLY A 70 -1.69 7.97 18.28
CA GLY A 70 -0.79 8.48 19.31
C GLY A 70 -1.10 9.94 19.67
N PHE A 71 -1.31 10.79 18.66
CA PHE A 71 -1.73 12.18 18.89
C PHE A 71 -3.09 12.31 19.56
N THR A 72 -4.08 11.52 19.13
CA THR A 72 -5.41 11.54 19.74
C THR A 72 -5.34 11.18 21.23
N VAL A 73 -4.56 10.17 21.59
CA VAL A 73 -4.34 9.77 23.00
C VAL A 73 -3.65 10.86 23.81
N CYS A 74 -2.73 11.61 23.19
CA CYS A 74 -2.00 12.70 23.82
C CYS A 74 -2.75 14.05 23.82
N ASN A 75 -4.04 14.05 23.44
CA ASN A 75 -4.87 15.26 23.31
C ASN A 75 -4.30 16.30 22.32
N ILE A 76 -3.77 15.84 21.18
CA ILE A 76 -3.24 16.66 20.09
C ILE A 76 -4.17 16.56 18.87
N ALA A 77 -5.03 17.56 18.65
CA ALA A 77 -6.09 17.54 17.64
C ALA A 77 -5.71 18.23 16.32
N MET A 78 -4.51 17.97 15.79
CA MET A 78 -4.00 18.67 14.59
C MET A 78 -4.81 18.41 13.29
N ASP A 79 -5.61 17.34 13.20
CA ASP A 79 -6.52 17.10 12.05
C ASP A 79 -7.52 18.22 11.88
N SER A 80 -8.02 18.75 12.99
CA SER A 80 -9.08 19.75 12.95
C SER A 80 -8.64 21.02 12.23
N VAL A 81 -7.33 21.29 12.16
CA VAL A 81 -6.76 22.53 11.63
C VAL A 81 -5.99 22.32 10.33
N VAL A 82 -5.25 21.21 10.22
CA VAL A 82 -4.29 20.96 9.14
C VAL A 82 -4.85 19.94 8.15
N SER A 83 -4.80 20.28 6.85
CA SER A 83 -5.27 19.38 5.77
C SER A 83 -4.36 18.16 5.57
N ASP A 84 -3.07 18.29 5.86
CA ASP A 84 -2.07 17.22 5.77
C ASP A 84 -1.25 17.15 7.06
N ARG A 85 -1.49 16.09 7.85
CA ARG A 85 -0.86 15.86 9.16
C ARG A 85 0.62 15.48 9.06
N PHE A 86 1.07 15.04 7.89
CA PHE A 86 2.47 14.67 7.63
C PHE A 86 3.19 15.72 6.77
N GLY A 87 2.52 16.85 6.49
CA GLY A 87 3.09 17.98 5.77
C GLY A 87 4.18 18.70 6.57
N LYS A 88 4.97 19.54 5.89
CA LYS A 88 6.17 20.18 6.45
C LYS A 88 5.95 20.87 7.81
N SER A 89 4.94 21.74 7.90
CA SER A 89 4.65 22.48 9.15
C SER A 89 4.20 21.53 10.28
N ALA A 90 3.37 20.54 9.96
CA ALA A 90 2.89 19.57 10.94
C ALA A 90 4.03 18.69 11.45
N ARG A 91 4.94 18.26 10.55
CA ARG A 91 6.15 17.52 10.90
C ARG A 91 7.06 18.33 11.83
N GLN A 92 7.32 19.61 11.53
CA GLN A 92 8.12 20.48 12.39
C GLN A 92 7.52 20.67 13.78
N ILE A 93 6.20 20.90 13.88
CA ILE A 93 5.51 20.95 15.17
C ILE A 93 5.69 19.64 15.91
N THR A 94 5.51 18.52 15.22
CA THR A 94 5.64 17.21 15.86
C THR A 94 7.06 16.95 16.33
N ASP A 95 8.06 17.33 15.55
CA ASP A 95 9.47 17.20 15.91
C ASP A 95 9.76 18.03 17.16
N TYR A 96 9.24 19.26 17.22
CA TYR A 96 9.31 20.10 18.40
C TYR A 96 8.66 19.44 19.63
N LEU A 97 7.42 18.93 19.50
CA LEU A 97 6.72 18.27 20.60
C LEU A 97 7.42 17.00 21.10
N LEU A 98 8.10 16.26 20.22
CA LEU A 98 8.75 14.99 20.56
C LEU A 98 10.19 15.15 21.07
N THR A 99 10.91 16.19 20.66
CA THR A 99 12.35 16.34 20.95
C THR A 99 12.67 17.42 21.97
N ASP A 100 11.81 18.42 22.14
CA ASP A 100 12.04 19.46 23.13
C ASP A 100 11.80 18.92 24.55
N LYS A 101 12.54 19.47 25.52
CA LYS A 101 12.42 19.08 26.93
C LYS A 101 11.16 19.64 27.56
N ASP A 102 10.74 20.84 27.16
CA ASP A 102 9.55 21.50 27.70
C ASP A 102 8.72 22.15 26.57
N PRO A 103 8.10 21.32 25.71
CA PRO A 103 7.37 21.81 24.56
C PRO A 103 6.15 22.62 25.01
N THR A 104 5.95 23.78 24.37
CA THR A 104 4.86 24.70 24.69
C THR A 104 4.02 24.99 23.45
N ALA A 105 2.69 24.90 23.56
CA ALA A 105 1.77 25.11 22.43
C ALA A 105 1.95 26.50 21.77
N GLN A 106 2.28 27.51 22.57
CA GLN A 106 2.52 28.90 22.17
C GLN A 106 3.76 29.07 21.26
N HIS A 107 4.68 28.11 21.24
CA HIS A 107 5.83 28.14 20.32
C HIS A 107 5.48 27.62 18.92
N CYS A 108 4.47 26.75 18.81
CA CYS A 108 4.07 26.11 17.56
C CYS A 108 3.74 27.09 16.39
N PRO A 109 3.15 28.28 16.62
CA PRO A 109 2.94 29.29 15.57
C PRO A 109 4.21 29.72 14.83
N THR A 110 5.36 29.71 15.49
CA THR A 110 6.64 30.12 14.88
C THR A 110 7.12 29.13 13.82
N LEU A 111 6.70 27.87 13.94
CA LEU A 111 7.02 26.76 13.03
C LEU A 111 6.05 26.70 11.83
N LEU A 112 5.03 27.56 11.78
CA LEU A 112 4.03 27.52 10.72
C LEU A 112 4.53 28.19 9.44
N HIS A 113 4.27 27.54 8.30
CA HIS A 113 4.56 28.07 6.99
C HIS A 113 3.30 28.42 6.17
N ARG A 114 3.43 29.42 5.29
CA ARG A 114 2.45 29.80 4.26
C ARG A 114 1.03 30.00 4.81
N SER A 115 0.05 29.30 4.24
CA SER A 115 -1.39 29.43 4.56
C SER A 115 -1.71 29.05 6.00
N LEU A 116 -0.91 28.19 6.64
CA LEU A 116 -1.11 27.80 8.03
C LEU A 116 -0.82 28.93 9.02
N LYS A 117 0.00 29.93 8.66
CA LYS A 117 0.20 31.11 9.52
C LYS A 117 -1.12 31.84 9.80
N LYS A 118 -2.05 31.84 8.85
CA LYS A 118 -3.39 32.43 9.02
C LYS A 118 -4.23 31.67 10.06
N LYS A 119 -3.92 30.40 10.32
CA LYS A 119 -4.58 29.52 11.28
C LYS A 119 -3.80 29.37 12.59
N ALA A 120 -2.81 30.23 12.87
CA ALA A 120 -1.92 30.09 14.01
C ALA A 120 -2.67 29.95 15.35
N VAL A 121 -3.69 30.77 15.58
CA VAL A 121 -4.52 30.70 16.80
C VAL A 121 -5.20 29.33 16.92
N ALA A 122 -5.81 28.83 15.84
CA ALA A 122 -6.45 27.52 15.84
C ALA A 122 -5.45 26.37 16.09
N VAL A 123 -4.23 26.48 15.57
CA VAL A 123 -3.16 25.49 15.84
C VAL A 123 -2.82 25.45 17.33
N VAL A 124 -2.65 26.60 17.99
CA VAL A 124 -2.38 26.65 19.43
C VAL A 124 -3.52 25.99 20.19
N THR A 125 -4.78 26.38 19.92
CA THR A 125 -5.95 25.79 20.59
C THR A 125 -6.08 24.28 20.37
N SER A 126 -5.65 23.76 19.22
CA SER A 126 -5.68 22.32 18.93
C SER A 126 -4.61 21.49 19.66
N ILE A 127 -3.59 22.15 20.19
CA ILE A 127 -2.45 21.53 20.90
C ILE A 127 -2.50 21.88 22.39
N GLU A 128 -3.19 22.96 22.77
CA GLU A 128 -3.32 23.39 24.15
C GLU A 128 -3.90 22.29 25.04
N GLY A 129 -3.24 22.02 26.17
CA GLY A 129 -3.61 20.92 27.07
C GLY A 129 -3.19 19.53 26.59
N PHE A 130 -2.24 19.43 25.65
CA PHE A 130 -1.63 18.15 25.31
C PHE A 130 -0.94 17.50 26.52
N GLN A 131 -0.97 16.18 26.56
CA GLN A 131 -0.32 15.37 27.59
C GLN A 131 0.53 14.32 26.90
N LEU A 132 1.85 14.47 27.00
CA LEU A 132 2.79 13.65 26.26
C LEU A 132 3.87 13.13 27.22
N THR A 133 3.76 11.88 27.64
CA THR A 133 4.74 11.24 28.52
C THR A 133 5.98 10.80 27.72
N GLU A 134 7.10 10.56 28.41
CA GLU A 134 8.34 10.12 27.77
C GLU A 134 8.18 8.75 27.09
N GLU A 135 7.38 7.85 27.64
CA GLU A 135 7.08 6.54 27.04
C GLU A 135 6.26 6.70 25.75
N GLN A 136 5.30 7.64 25.74
CA GLN A 136 4.52 7.95 24.54
C GLN A 136 5.40 8.58 23.46
N LYS A 137 6.29 9.52 23.83
CA LYS A 137 7.29 10.09 22.92
C LYS A 137 8.15 9.00 22.29
N PHE A 138 8.66 8.08 23.11
CA PHE A 138 9.48 6.96 22.63
C PHE A 138 8.72 6.12 21.60
N CYS A 139 7.50 5.68 21.91
CA CYS A 139 6.66 4.91 20.99
C CYS A 139 6.42 5.65 19.67
N MET A 140 6.11 6.95 19.73
CA MET A 140 5.88 7.77 18.53
C MET A 140 7.14 7.93 17.67
N LEU A 141 8.31 8.07 18.29
CA LEU A 141 9.60 8.09 17.59
C LEU A 141 9.89 6.76 16.89
N GLN A 142 9.58 5.62 17.52
CA GLN A 142 9.74 4.30 16.90
C GLN A 142 8.80 4.11 15.69
N ILE A 143 7.52 4.50 15.83
CA ILE A 143 6.56 4.47 14.71
C ILE A 143 7.09 5.30 13.54
N ARG A 144 7.55 6.51 13.81
CA ARG A 144 8.10 7.39 12.78
C ARG A 144 9.32 6.79 12.08
N GLN A 145 10.26 6.23 12.84
CA GLN A 145 11.43 5.57 12.27
C GLN A 145 11.00 4.42 11.35
N HIS A 146 10.00 3.63 11.74
CA HIS A 146 9.48 2.57 10.90
C HIS A 146 8.81 3.11 9.62
N MET A 147 8.06 4.21 9.71
CA MET A 147 7.50 4.88 8.51
C MET A 147 8.61 5.26 7.52
N GLU A 148 9.72 5.83 7.99
CA GLU A 148 10.85 6.21 7.14
C GLU A 148 11.51 4.98 6.48
N CYS A 149 11.68 3.89 7.23
CA CYS A 149 12.16 2.61 6.69
C CYS A 149 11.22 2.06 5.61
N LEU A 150 9.90 2.12 5.82
CA LEU A 150 8.91 1.65 4.85
C LEU A 150 8.91 2.50 3.59
N ASP A 151 8.99 3.83 3.72
CA ASP A 151 9.08 4.74 2.58
C ASP A 151 10.35 4.48 1.75
N ALA A 152 11.50 4.26 2.40
CA ALA A 152 12.75 3.90 1.72
C ALA A 152 12.66 2.52 1.02
N ALA A 153 12.02 1.55 1.65
CA ALA A 153 11.79 0.24 1.06
C ALA A 153 10.87 0.32 -0.17
N ILE A 154 9.80 1.14 -0.11
CA ILE A 154 8.93 1.39 -1.26
C ILE A 154 9.72 2.01 -2.41
N GLN A 155 10.55 3.03 -2.14
CA GLN A 155 11.39 3.65 -3.17
C GLN A 155 12.34 2.64 -3.83
N THR A 156 13.00 1.81 -3.02
CA THR A 156 13.90 0.76 -3.54
C THR A 156 13.16 -0.23 -4.45
N ILE A 157 11.95 -0.63 -4.06
CA ILE A 157 11.11 -1.52 -4.87
C ILE A 157 10.63 -0.81 -6.14
N ASP A 158 10.31 0.48 -6.08
CA ASP A 158 9.87 1.28 -7.22
C ASP A 158 10.98 1.41 -8.27
N GLU A 159 12.21 1.70 -7.84
CA GLU A 159 13.38 1.71 -8.73
C GLU A 159 13.60 0.35 -9.39
N LYS A 160 13.42 -0.74 -8.63
CA LYS A 160 13.56 -2.08 -9.18
C LYS A 160 12.47 -2.41 -10.18
N LEU A 161 11.22 -2.04 -9.90
CA LEU A 161 10.08 -2.20 -10.80
C LEU A 161 10.29 -1.39 -12.09
N ASP A 162 10.83 -0.17 -11.99
CA ASP A 162 11.14 0.66 -13.15
C ASP A 162 12.14 -0.02 -14.08
N GLN A 163 13.23 -0.58 -13.53
CA GLN A 163 14.19 -1.36 -14.31
C GLN A 163 13.53 -2.57 -14.99
N MET A 164 12.76 -3.36 -14.23
CA MET A 164 12.11 -4.58 -14.73
C MET A 164 11.03 -4.30 -15.79
N THR A 165 10.43 -3.11 -15.77
CA THR A 165 9.36 -2.74 -16.68
C THR A 165 9.84 -2.07 -17.97
N THR A 166 11.14 -1.79 -18.09
CA THR A 166 11.76 -1.21 -19.31
C THR A 166 11.38 -1.96 -20.61
N PRO A 167 11.43 -3.31 -20.67
CA PRO A 167 11.05 -4.04 -21.88
C PRO A 167 9.57 -3.87 -22.27
N TYR A 168 8.73 -3.48 -21.31
CA TYR A 168 7.28 -3.37 -21.45
C TYR A 168 6.80 -1.92 -21.57
N ALA A 169 7.71 -0.96 -21.76
CA ALA A 169 7.40 0.47 -21.79
C ALA A 169 6.31 0.83 -22.82
N ALA A 170 6.32 0.20 -24.01
CA ALA A 170 5.30 0.42 -25.02
C ALA A 170 3.91 -0.02 -24.57
N ALA A 171 3.81 -1.20 -23.93
CA ALA A 171 2.56 -1.73 -23.39
C ALA A 171 2.03 -0.85 -22.24
N ILE A 172 2.91 -0.42 -21.33
CA ILE A 172 2.56 0.49 -20.23
C ILE A 172 2.03 1.82 -20.77
N ARG A 173 2.69 2.40 -21.79
CA ARG A 173 2.25 3.65 -22.41
C ARG A 173 0.86 3.50 -23.03
N LEU A 174 0.57 2.38 -23.70
CA LEU A 174 -0.75 2.09 -24.25
C LEU A 174 -1.80 1.99 -23.13
N LEU A 175 -1.51 1.27 -22.06
CA LEU A 175 -2.40 1.18 -20.89
C LEU A 175 -2.67 2.57 -20.29
N CYS A 176 -1.68 3.44 -20.19
CA CYS A 176 -1.86 4.81 -19.69
C CYS A 176 -2.69 5.73 -20.61
N THR A 177 -3.02 5.33 -21.84
CA THR A 177 -3.98 6.08 -22.68
C THR A 177 -5.42 5.95 -22.19
N ILE A 178 -5.70 4.92 -21.38
CA ILE A 178 -7.03 4.72 -20.80
C ILE A 178 -7.27 5.79 -19.72
N PRO A 179 -8.36 6.57 -19.81
CA PRO A 179 -8.66 7.61 -18.82
C PRO A 179 -8.67 7.06 -17.39
N GLY A 180 -7.94 7.71 -16.49
CA GLY A 180 -7.83 7.32 -15.08
C GLY A 180 -6.76 6.26 -14.78
N MET A 181 -6.09 5.68 -15.78
CA MET A 181 -5.01 4.72 -15.55
C MET A 181 -3.65 5.39 -15.39
N LYS A 182 -3.11 5.34 -14.17
CA LYS A 182 -1.75 5.78 -13.86
C LYS A 182 -0.73 4.69 -14.18
N ARG A 183 0.54 5.08 -14.25
CA ARG A 183 1.66 4.19 -14.60
C ARG A 183 1.77 3.00 -13.64
N GLU A 184 1.59 3.23 -12.35
CA GLU A 184 1.65 2.18 -11.32
C GLU A 184 0.53 1.17 -11.48
N SER A 185 -0.68 1.63 -11.82
CA SER A 185 -1.83 0.78 -12.12
C SER A 185 -1.59 -0.03 -13.40
N ALA A 186 -1.02 0.58 -14.43
CA ALA A 186 -0.66 -0.11 -15.66
C ALA A 186 0.39 -1.22 -15.42
N ILE A 187 1.42 -0.94 -14.62
CA ILE A 187 2.44 -1.93 -14.21
C ILE A 187 1.79 -3.06 -13.41
N THR A 188 0.86 -2.74 -12.50
CA THR A 188 0.13 -3.75 -11.71
C THR A 188 -0.69 -4.67 -12.61
N ILE A 189 -1.44 -4.12 -13.58
CA ILE A 189 -2.21 -4.90 -14.54
C ILE A 189 -1.28 -5.79 -15.37
N LEU A 190 -0.23 -5.20 -15.95
CA LEU A 190 0.79 -5.93 -16.72
C LEU A 190 1.39 -7.08 -15.92
N SER A 191 1.67 -6.89 -14.63
CA SER A 191 2.22 -7.92 -13.76
C SER A 191 1.27 -9.09 -13.50
N GLU A 192 -0.04 -8.91 -13.67
CA GLU A 192 -1.03 -9.97 -13.47
C GLU A 192 -1.33 -10.74 -14.77
N ILE A 193 -1.39 -10.04 -15.92
CA ILE A 193 -1.83 -10.65 -17.19
C ILE A 193 -0.71 -10.84 -18.23
N GLY A 194 0.40 -10.10 -18.12
CA GLY A 194 1.46 -10.07 -19.13
C GLY A 194 1.08 -9.28 -20.39
N THR A 195 1.84 -9.45 -21.47
CA THR A 195 1.59 -8.82 -22.77
C THR A 195 0.94 -9.73 -23.80
N ASP A 196 1.01 -11.05 -23.58
CA ASP A 196 0.43 -12.03 -24.48
C ASP A 196 -1.01 -12.37 -24.06
N MET A 197 -1.97 -11.79 -24.78
CA MET A 197 -3.39 -12.01 -24.56
C MET A 197 -3.95 -13.20 -25.37
N ALA A 198 -3.13 -13.89 -26.18
CA ALA A 198 -3.58 -15.02 -27.00
C ALA A 198 -4.07 -16.21 -26.16
N GLN A 199 -3.74 -16.25 -24.86
CA GLN A 199 -4.26 -17.26 -23.93
C GLN A 199 -5.75 -17.08 -23.60
N PHE A 200 -6.34 -15.95 -23.96
CA PHE A 200 -7.77 -15.68 -23.79
C PHE A 200 -8.46 -15.73 -25.16
N ASP A 201 -9.16 -16.84 -25.45
CA ASP A 201 -9.80 -17.12 -26.75
C ASP A 201 -10.72 -15.97 -27.25
N SER A 202 -11.30 -15.18 -26.33
CA SER A 202 -12.09 -13.98 -26.63
C SER A 202 -12.20 -13.07 -25.41
N SER A 203 -12.53 -11.79 -25.62
CA SER A 203 -12.79 -10.83 -24.52
C SER A 203 -13.91 -11.25 -23.57
N LYS A 204 -14.86 -12.09 -24.02
CA LYS A 204 -15.92 -12.67 -23.17
C LYS A 204 -15.43 -13.75 -22.21
N ARG A 205 -14.19 -14.22 -22.37
CA ARG A 205 -13.57 -15.29 -21.58
C ARG A 205 -12.33 -14.82 -20.79
N LEU A 206 -12.13 -13.50 -20.68
CA LEU A 206 -11.20 -12.87 -19.75
C LEU A 206 -11.59 -13.15 -18.29
#